data_AF-A0A9D7GLF9-F1
#
_entry.id   AF-A0A9D7GLF9-F1
#
_cell.length_a   1.000
_cell.length_b   1.000
_cell.length_c   1.000
_cell.angle_alpha   90.00
_cell.angle_beta   90.00
_cell.angle_gamma   90.00
#
_symmetry.space_group_name_H-M   'P 1'
#
loop_
_entity.id
_entity.type
_entity.pdbx_description
1 polymer ?
#
loop_
_entity_poly.entity_id
_entity_poly.type
_entity_poly.pdbx_seq_one_letter_code
_entity_poly.pdbx_strand_id
1 'polypeptide(L)'
;MKYSILLFIVLISGCHKEDINSTFNIDCEKLADSFISKDYEYAESVIDSICLTLSPIPSVNDELGHEMNSKKLVEKLNEGCDNVVVEMYCYACLESFPLQSSFIVTLDSMNISIKRHFTLRVPEGDFMYMRK
;
A
#
# COMPACT_ATOMS: atom_id res chain seq x y z
N MET A 1 34.34 -18.73 42.10
CA MET A 1 34.75 -18.29 40.74
C MET A 1 34.83 -19.55 39.89
N LYS A 2 34.07 -19.80 38.82
CA LYS A 2 33.38 -18.93 37.85
C LYS A 2 32.14 -19.67 37.33
N TYR A 3 31.03 -18.95 37.19
CA TYR A 3 29.88 -19.36 36.38
C TYR A 3 30.19 -19.06 34.91
N SER A 4 29.88 -19.97 34.00
CA SER A 4 29.60 -19.62 32.59
C SER A 4 28.83 -20.75 31.94
N ILE A 5 27.52 -20.74 32.20
CA ILE A 5 26.52 -21.42 31.39
C ILE A 5 26.28 -20.48 30.21
N LEU A 6 26.77 -20.86 29.03
CA LEU A 6 26.53 -20.12 27.78
C LEU A 6 25.17 -20.61 27.22
N LEU A 7 24.10 -19.91 27.59
CA LEU A 7 22.75 -20.18 27.10
C LEU A 7 22.58 -19.47 25.75
N PHE A 8 22.72 -20.21 24.64
CA PHE A 8 22.45 -19.71 23.30
C PHE A 8 20.94 -19.75 23.07
N ILE A 9 20.22 -18.70 23.48
CA ILE A 9 18.80 -18.53 23.15
C ILE A 9 18.72 -18.13 21.67
N VAL A 10 18.43 -19.10 20.82
CA VAL A 10 18.01 -18.87 19.45
C VAL A 10 16.60 -18.28 19.49
N LEU A 11 16.50 -16.97 19.28
CA LEU A 11 15.24 -16.30 19.00
C LEU A 11 14.80 -16.70 17.58
N ILE A 12 14.03 -17.79 17.51
CA ILE A 12 13.15 -18.06 16.37
C ILE A 12 12.00 -17.04 16.44
N SER A 13 12.20 -15.88 15.84
CA SER A 13 11.10 -15.01 15.40
C SER A 13 10.37 -15.73 14.27
N GLY A 14 9.43 -16.61 14.64
CA GLY A 14 8.43 -17.12 13.72
C GLY A 14 7.62 -15.95 13.22
N CYS A 15 7.71 -15.66 11.92
CA CYS A 15 6.82 -14.73 11.26
C CYS A 15 5.42 -15.33 11.31
N HIS A 16 4.57 -14.83 12.21
CA HIS A 16 3.16 -15.18 12.24
C HIS A 16 2.55 -14.56 10.99
N LYS A 17 2.33 -15.35 9.94
CA LYS A 17 1.42 -14.98 8.87
C LYS A 17 0.04 -14.96 9.51
N GLU A 18 -0.39 -13.80 9.99
CA GLU A 18 -1.79 -13.57 10.22
C GLU A 18 -2.49 -13.77 8.88
N ASP A 19 -3.44 -14.70 8.83
CA ASP A 19 -4.36 -14.81 7.71
C ASP A 19 -5.22 -13.54 7.71
N ILE A 20 -4.76 -12.52 6.97
CA ILE A 20 -5.47 -11.25 6.78
C ILE A 20 -6.65 -11.50 5.83
N ASN A 21 -7.63 -12.26 6.30
CA ASN A 21 -9.02 -12.18 5.84
C ASN A 21 -9.75 -11.06 6.60
N SER A 22 -9.05 -9.96 6.90
CA SER A 22 -9.67 -8.80 7.50
C SER A 22 -10.33 -7.98 6.39
N THR A 23 -11.64 -7.81 6.53
CA THR A 23 -12.31 -6.66 5.94
C THR A 23 -11.57 -5.43 6.44
N PHE A 24 -10.79 -4.77 5.57
CA PHE A 24 -10.10 -3.53 5.94
C PHE A 24 -11.18 -2.53 6.32
N ASN A 25 -11.25 -2.17 7.60
CA ASN A 25 -12.15 -1.13 8.05
C ASN A 25 -11.49 0.21 7.75
N ILE A 26 -11.72 0.72 6.54
CA ILE A 26 -11.18 2.00 6.08
C ILE A 26 -12.05 3.11 6.68
N ASP A 27 -11.44 3.99 7.47
CA ASP A 27 -12.10 5.21 7.90
C ASP A 27 -12.03 6.22 6.74
N CYS A 28 -13.09 6.26 5.95
CA CYS A 28 -13.14 7.04 4.71
C CYS A 28 -13.08 8.56 4.93
N GLU A 29 -13.53 9.04 6.09
CA GLU A 29 -13.39 10.45 6.46
C GLU A 29 -11.92 10.77 6.73
N LYS A 30 -11.23 9.95 7.54
CA LYS A 30 -9.78 10.12 7.76
C LYS A 30 -8.96 9.94 6.50
N LEU A 31 -9.35 9.02 5.61
CA LEU A 31 -8.69 8.83 4.33
C LEU A 31 -8.83 10.08 3.47
N ALA A 32 -10.06 10.60 3.31
CA ALA A 32 -10.28 11.84 2.56
C ALA A 32 -9.53 13.03 3.17
N ASP A 33 -9.60 13.21 4.49
CA ASP A 33 -8.93 14.29 5.21
C ASP A 33 -7.40 14.24 5.03
N SER A 34 -6.79 13.05 5.03
CA SER A 34 -5.35 12.89 4.80
C SER A 34 -4.92 13.46 3.43
N PHE A 35 -5.73 13.27 2.40
CA PHE A 35 -5.48 13.80 1.06
C PHE A 35 -5.84 15.30 0.92
N ILE A 36 -6.89 15.76 1.61
CA ILE A 36 -7.30 17.18 1.60
C ILE A 36 -6.23 18.04 2.29
N SER A 37 -5.83 17.62 3.50
CA SER A 37 -4.84 18.31 4.34
C SER A 37 -3.39 18.12 3.87
N LYS A 38 -3.15 17.10 3.02
CA LYS A 38 -1.81 16.63 2.60
C LYS A 38 -0.97 16.04 3.75
N ASP A 39 -1.62 15.71 4.86
CA ASP A 39 -1.04 14.88 5.91
C ASP A 39 -1.34 13.41 5.58
N TYR A 40 -0.43 12.79 4.84
CA TYR A 40 -0.66 11.45 4.27
C TYR A 40 -0.41 10.30 5.24
N GLU A 41 -0.14 10.53 6.53
CA GLU A 41 0.21 9.45 7.47
C GLU A 41 -0.86 8.35 7.53
N TYR A 42 -2.15 8.74 7.57
CA TYR A 42 -3.25 7.78 7.58
C TYR A 42 -3.43 7.10 6.20
N ALA A 43 -3.34 7.85 5.10
CA ALA A 43 -3.39 7.28 3.75
C ALA A 43 -2.28 6.25 3.51
N GLU A 44 -1.04 6.57 3.88
CA GLU A 44 0.11 5.68 3.80
C GLU A 44 -0.17 4.39 4.57
N SER A 45 -0.58 4.50 5.84
CA SER A 45 -0.89 3.34 6.68
C SER A 45 -1.95 2.41 6.06
N VAL A 46 -3.06 2.97 5.56
CA VAL A 46 -4.14 2.19 4.94
C VAL A 46 -3.68 1.55 3.63
N ILE A 47 -3.05 2.34 2.76
CA ILE A 47 -2.61 1.88 1.43
C ILE A 47 -1.55 0.79 1.56
N ASP A 48 -0.57 0.97 2.46
CA ASP A 48 0.46 -0.03 2.71
C ASP A 48 -0.14 -1.29 3.31
N SER A 49 -1.08 -1.17 4.26
CA SER A 49 -1.77 -2.33 4.84
C SER A 49 -2.50 -3.15 3.78
N ILE A 50 -3.14 -2.50 2.81
CA ILE A 50 -3.74 -3.20 1.66
C ILE A 50 -2.65 -3.85 0.81
N CYS A 51 -1.58 -3.13 0.47
CA CYS A 51 -0.51 -3.63 -0.38
C CYS A 51 0.20 -4.85 0.22
N LEU A 52 0.34 -4.95 1.54
CA LEU A 52 0.91 -6.10 2.23
C LEU A 52 0.11 -7.40 2.04
N THR A 53 -1.13 -7.32 1.57
CA THR A 53 -1.95 -8.50 1.20
C THR A 53 -1.82 -8.89 -0.26
N LEU A 54 -1.11 -8.10 -1.06
CA LEU A 54 -1.03 -8.20 -2.51
C LEU A 54 0.39 -8.58 -2.94
N SER A 55 0.75 -9.85 -2.75
CA SER A 55 2.05 -10.38 -3.17
C SER A 55 2.24 -10.29 -4.69
N PRO A 56 3.45 -9.99 -5.18
CA PRO A 56 3.74 -9.97 -6.61
C PRO A 56 3.56 -11.35 -7.24
N ILE A 57 3.03 -11.37 -8.47
CA ILE A 57 2.93 -12.58 -9.30
C ILE A 57 3.57 -12.27 -10.66
N PRO A 58 4.91 -12.39 -10.78
CA PRO A 58 5.61 -12.12 -12.03
C PRO A 58 5.12 -12.98 -13.18
N SER A 59 5.10 -12.40 -14.38
CA SER A 59 4.77 -13.08 -15.62
C SER A 59 5.62 -12.55 -16.77
N VAL A 60 5.57 -13.22 -17.92
CA VAL A 60 6.25 -12.77 -19.15
C VAL A 60 5.85 -11.38 -19.64
N ASN A 61 4.68 -10.87 -19.23
CA ASN A 61 4.21 -9.53 -19.61
C ASN A 61 4.29 -8.52 -18.45
N ASP A 62 4.63 -8.97 -17.25
CA ASP A 62 4.73 -8.17 -16.02
C ASP A 62 5.81 -8.79 -15.13
N GLU A 63 7.07 -8.46 -15.39
CA GLU A 63 8.21 -9.03 -14.67
C GLU A 63 8.21 -8.64 -13.18
N LEU A 64 7.64 -7.49 -12.84
CA LEU A 64 7.50 -7.03 -11.45
C LEU A 64 6.38 -7.78 -10.73
N GLY A 65 5.34 -8.20 -11.46
CA GLY A 65 4.20 -8.94 -10.93
C GLY A 65 3.19 -8.10 -10.16
N HIS A 66 3.16 -6.78 -10.39
CA HIS A 66 2.35 -5.83 -9.63
C HIS A 66 1.23 -5.15 -10.42
N GLU A 67 1.06 -5.46 -11.70
CA GLU A 67 0.02 -4.82 -12.52
C GLU A 67 -1.37 -5.15 -11.95
N MET A 68 -1.61 -6.44 -11.67
CA MET A 68 -2.86 -6.88 -11.05
C MET A 68 -3.02 -6.37 -9.62
N ASN A 69 -1.92 -6.24 -8.87
CA ASN A 69 -1.95 -5.71 -7.51
C ASN A 69 -2.35 -4.23 -7.49
N SER A 70 -1.85 -3.45 -8.46
CA SER A 70 -2.22 -2.04 -8.61
C SER A 70 -3.71 -1.88 -8.92
N LYS A 71 -4.28 -2.77 -9.76
CA LYS A 71 -5.72 -2.81 -10.05
C LYS A 71 -6.54 -3.17 -8.80
N LYS A 72 -6.14 -4.22 -8.08
CA LYS A 72 -6.81 -4.65 -6.83
C LYS A 72 -6.77 -3.59 -5.73
N LEU A 73 -5.70 -2.82 -5.63
CA LEU A 73 -5.64 -1.70 -4.69
C LEU A 73 -6.71 -0.65 -5.03
N VAL A 74 -6.80 -0.27 -6.30
CA VAL A 74 -7.82 0.68 -6.78
C VAL A 74 -9.23 0.16 -6.50
N GLU A 75 -9.50 -1.10 -6.81
CA GLU A 75 -10.77 -1.77 -6.51
C GLU A 75 -11.10 -1.70 -5.01
N LYS A 76 -10.17 -2.11 -4.13
CA LYS A 76 -10.37 -2.10 -2.68
C LYS A 76 -10.63 -0.70 -2.10
N LEU A 77 -9.94 0.33 -2.60
CA LEU A 77 -10.14 1.71 -2.13
C LEU A 77 -11.49 2.25 -2.59
N ASN A 78 -11.90 1.98 -3.83
CA ASN A 78 -13.17 2.43 -4.39
C ASN A 78 -14.38 1.68 -3.81
N GLU A 79 -14.25 0.38 -3.53
CA GLU A 79 -15.29 -0.39 -2.84
C GLU A 79 -15.38 -0.03 -1.35
N GLY A 80 -14.28 0.42 -0.76
CA GLY A 80 -14.21 0.78 0.66
C GLY A 80 -14.81 2.14 0.98
N CYS A 81 -14.79 3.10 0.04
CA CYS A 81 -15.12 4.50 0.30
C CYS A 81 -15.90 5.18 -0.84
N ASP A 82 -17.15 5.54 -0.58
CA ASP A 82 -18.00 6.23 -1.56
C ASP A 82 -17.56 7.68 -1.87
N ASN A 83 -16.87 8.34 -0.93
CA ASN A 83 -16.39 9.72 -1.06
C ASN A 83 -14.96 9.83 -1.60
N VAL A 84 -14.33 8.71 -1.95
CA VAL A 84 -12.96 8.63 -2.48
C VAL A 84 -12.97 7.85 -3.78
N VAL A 85 -12.57 8.50 -4.87
CA VAL A 85 -12.39 7.83 -6.16
C VAL A 85 -10.91 7.77 -6.50
N VAL A 86 -10.39 6.56 -6.61
CA VAL A 86 -8.99 6.28 -6.94
C VAL A 86 -8.91 5.73 -8.36
N GLU A 87 -7.93 6.21 -9.11
CA GLU A 87 -7.61 5.76 -10.46
C GLU A 87 -6.11 5.53 -10.58
N MET A 88 -5.72 4.45 -11.26
CA MET A 88 -4.33 4.26 -11.64
C MET A 88 -4.04 5.10 -12.87
N TYR A 89 -3.17 6.11 -12.73
CA TYR A 89 -2.73 6.94 -13.85
C TYR A 89 -1.72 6.19 -14.70
N CYS A 90 -0.77 5.51 -14.05
CA CYS A 90 0.20 4.67 -14.73
C CYS A 90 0.73 3.55 -13.83
N TYR A 91 1.09 2.44 -14.44
CA TYR A 91 1.78 1.33 -13.79
C TYR A 91 3.28 1.37 -14.11
N ALA A 92 4.13 1.32 -13.08
CA ALA A 92 5.59 1.25 -13.18
C ALA A 92 6.23 2.28 -14.14
N CYS A 93 5.60 3.44 -14.33
CA CYS A 93 5.99 4.39 -15.39
C CYS A 93 7.01 5.44 -14.93
N LEU A 94 7.21 5.58 -13.62
CA LEU A 94 8.16 6.54 -13.08
C LEU A 94 9.51 5.85 -12.93
N GLU A 95 10.46 6.29 -13.76
CA GLU A 95 11.84 5.80 -13.77
C GLU A 95 12.56 6.18 -12.47
N SER A 96 12.55 5.25 -11.52
CA SER A 96 13.28 5.32 -10.26
C SER A 96 13.73 3.94 -9.82
N PHE A 97 14.47 3.86 -8.71
CA PHE A 97 14.82 2.58 -8.10
C PHE A 97 14.26 2.50 -6.67
N PRO A 98 13.29 1.61 -6.39
CA PRO A 98 12.53 0.78 -7.35
C PRO A 98 11.65 1.64 -8.28
N LEU A 99 11.10 1.03 -9.35
CA LEU A 99 10.12 1.70 -10.21
C LEU A 99 8.91 2.15 -9.40
N GLN A 100 8.19 3.14 -9.92
CA GLN A 100 7.00 3.67 -9.27
C GLN A 100 5.79 3.74 -10.19
N SER A 101 4.62 3.45 -9.63
CA SER A 101 3.31 3.66 -10.23
C SER A 101 2.72 4.97 -9.71
N SER A 102 1.87 5.62 -10.51
CA SER A 102 1.19 6.86 -10.13
C SER A 102 -0.32 6.66 -10.11
N PHE A 103 -0.96 7.23 -9.10
CA PHE A 103 -2.39 7.15 -8.87
C PHE A 103 -2.95 8.56 -8.67
N ILE A 104 -4.22 8.73 -9.04
CA ILE A 104 -4.99 9.94 -8.82
C ILE A 104 -6.10 9.60 -7.82
N VAL A 105 -6.26 10.47 -6.83
CA VAL A 105 -7.39 10.44 -5.90
C VAL A 105 -8.23 11.67 -6.16
N THR A 106 -9.52 11.45 -6.40
CA THR A 106 -10.53 12.48 -6.55
C THR A 106 -11.48 12.41 -5.35
N LEU A 107 -11.69 13.55 -4.70
CA LEU A 107 -12.49 13.72 -3.49
C LEU A 107 -13.49 14.85 -3.72
N ASP A 108 -14.63 14.78 -3.05
CA ASP A 108 -15.53 15.93 -2.90
C ASP A 108 -15.33 16.54 -1.50
N SER A 109 -15.03 17.84 -1.46
CA SER A 109 -15.06 18.62 -0.24
C SER A 109 -15.95 19.85 -0.47
N MET A 110 -17.12 19.87 0.15
CA MET A 110 -18.08 20.99 0.05
C MET A 110 -18.47 21.35 -1.40
N ASN A 111 -18.76 20.36 -2.24
CA ASN A 111 -19.03 20.48 -3.68
C ASN A 111 -17.84 20.99 -4.52
N ILE A 112 -16.63 20.91 -3.98
CA ILE A 112 -15.39 21.21 -4.70
C ILE A 112 -14.67 19.89 -4.92
N SER A 113 -14.48 19.54 -6.20
CA SER A 113 -13.66 18.39 -6.58
C SER A 113 -12.18 18.69 -6.33
N ILE A 114 -11.57 17.92 -5.44
CA ILE A 114 -10.15 17.98 -5.14
C ILE A 114 -9.47 16.77 -5.78
N LYS A 115 -8.44 17.01 -6.57
CA LYS A 115 -7.57 15.97 -7.12
C LYS A 115 -6.21 15.98 -6.44
N ARG A 116 -5.70 14.79 -6.11
CA ARG A 116 -4.38 14.56 -5.52
C ARG A 116 -3.69 13.42 -6.24
N HIS A 117 -2.36 13.45 -6.25
CA HIS A 117 -1.54 12.35 -6.73
C HIS A 117 -0.83 11.69 -5.56
N PHE A 118 -0.73 10.37 -5.60
CA PHE A 118 0.24 9.63 -4.81
C PHE A 118 0.98 8.64 -5.69
N THR A 119 2.14 8.18 -5.22
CA THR A 119 2.94 7.18 -5.91
C THR A 119 3.18 5.98 -5.02
N LEU A 120 3.24 4.81 -5.65
CA LEU A 120 3.64 3.57 -5.01
C LEU A 120 4.94 3.11 -5.61
N ARG A 121 5.84 2.62 -4.76
CA ARG A 121 6.98 1.83 -5.20
C ARG A 121 6.50 0.42 -5.56
N VAL A 122 7.00 -0.09 -6.69
CA VAL A 122 6.73 -1.42 -7.23
C VAL A 122 8.06 -2.21 -7.31
N PRO A 123 8.58 -2.68 -6.17
CA PRO A 123 9.82 -3.45 -6.14
C PRO A 123 9.64 -4.82 -6.81
N GLU A 124 10.71 -5.37 -7.36
CA GLU A 124 10.72 -6.76 -7.83
C GLU A 124 10.74 -7.72 -6.64
N GLY A 125 9.80 -8.67 -6.59
CA GLY A 125 9.80 -9.75 -5.60
C GLY A 125 9.41 -9.36 -4.16
N ASP A 126 8.95 -8.13 -3.94
CA ASP A 126 8.49 -7.64 -2.63
C ASP A 126 7.11 -6.95 -2.76
N PHE A 127 6.52 -6.44 -1.67
CA PHE A 127 5.22 -5.79 -1.71
C PHE A 127 5.31 -4.35 -2.23
N MET A 128 4.20 -3.86 -2.81
CA MET A 128 4.07 -2.42 -3.10
C MET A 128 3.98 -1.62 -1.80
N TYR A 129 4.39 -0.36 -1.83
CA TYR A 129 4.22 0.55 -0.69
C TYR A 129 4.26 2.01 -1.14
N MET A 130 3.60 2.87 -0.38
CA MET A 130 3.49 4.29 -0.66
C MET A 130 4.82 4.99 -0.46
N ARG A 131 5.09 5.96 -1.34
CA ARG A 131 6.28 6.78 -1.22
C ARG A 131 6.04 7.90 -0.20
N LYS A 132 6.81 7.85 0.89
CA LYS A 132 7.10 9.01 1.76
C LYS A 132 7.74 10.17 1.00
#